data_AF-A0A060BXG8-F1
#
_entry.id   AF-A0A060BXG8-F1
#
_cell.length_a   1.000
_cell.length_b   1.000
_cell.length_c   1.000
_cell.angle_alpha   90.00
_cell.angle_beta   90.00
_cell.angle_gamma   90.00
#
_symmetry.space_group_name_H-M   'P 1'
#
loop_
_entity.id
_entity.type
_entity.pdbx_description
1 polymer ?
#
loop_
_entity_poly.entity_id
_entity_poly.type
_entity_poly.pdbx_seq_one_letter_code
_entity_poly.pdbx_strand_id
1 'polypeptide(L)'
;MPRWPKKVELIGDFNGWLAGKNPMRRVDPLGLWEVNMPMAECGQRYKYHLQGQDGFWRDKADPVGFLMEKAPGSCSLVYDLGGYEFHDQDWMSQRDRNFDKAMSIYEMHIGSWRGKEGNYRGEV
;
A
#
# COMPACT_ATOMS: atom_id res chain seq x y z
N MET A 1 -9.15 -19.94 21.10
CA MET A 1 -8.93 -18.51 21.48
C MET A 1 -9.21 -17.64 20.28
N PRO A 2 -9.85 -16.46 20.41
CA PRO A 2 -10.07 -15.56 19.28
C PRO A 2 -8.74 -15.07 18.73
N ARG A 3 -8.56 -15.10 17.41
CA ARG A 3 -7.30 -14.72 16.74
C ARG A 3 -7.25 -13.25 16.29
N TRP A 4 -8.40 -12.60 16.24
CA TRP A 4 -8.60 -11.28 15.64
C TRP A 4 -8.49 -10.14 16.64
N PRO A 5 -8.21 -8.88 16.23
CA PRO A 5 -8.25 -7.74 17.14
C PRO A 5 -9.62 -7.60 17.82
N LYS A 6 -9.62 -7.03 19.03
CA LYS A 6 -10.85 -6.73 19.79
C LYS A 6 -11.57 -5.51 19.25
N LYS A 7 -10.80 -4.53 18.77
CA LYS A 7 -11.26 -3.27 18.19
C LYS A 7 -10.33 -2.86 17.07
N VAL A 8 -10.89 -2.21 16.05
CA VAL A 8 -10.14 -1.56 14.98
C VAL A 8 -10.75 -0.19 14.75
N GLU A 9 -9.91 0.81 14.61
CA GLU A 9 -10.28 2.19 14.34
C GLU A 9 -9.44 2.69 13.18
N LEU A 10 -10.02 3.57 12.38
CA LEU A 10 -9.32 4.21 11.28
C LEU A 10 -8.78 5.57 11.75
N ILE A 11 -7.48 5.78 11.62
CA ILE A 11 -6.81 7.05 11.93
C ILE A 11 -6.08 7.57 10.69
N GLY A 12 -6.05 8.87 10.49
CA GLY A 12 -5.38 9.46 9.34
C GLY A 12 -5.50 10.98 9.28
N ASP A 13 -5.02 11.56 8.18
CA ASP A 13 -5.04 13.02 7.99
C ASP A 13 -6.47 13.58 8.05
N PHE A 14 -7.48 12.89 7.49
CA PHE A 14 -8.90 13.29 7.49
C PHE A 14 -9.55 13.43 8.88
N ASN A 15 -8.98 12.82 9.92
CA ASN A 15 -9.49 12.94 11.29
C ASN A 15 -8.47 13.55 12.27
N GLY A 16 -7.37 14.10 11.75
CA GLY A 16 -6.28 14.66 12.55
C GLY A 16 -5.55 13.63 13.40
N TRP A 17 -5.52 12.36 12.98
CA TRP A 17 -4.87 11.25 13.69
C TRP A 17 -5.47 10.94 15.08
N LEU A 18 -6.74 11.26 15.28
CA LEU A 18 -7.41 11.10 16.57
C LEU A 18 -8.10 9.73 16.68
N ALA A 19 -7.54 8.86 17.52
CA ALA A 19 -8.17 7.60 17.91
C ALA A 19 -9.54 7.83 18.60
N GLY A 20 -10.43 6.85 18.50
CA GLY A 20 -11.78 6.84 19.08
C GLY A 20 -12.85 7.53 18.22
N LYS A 21 -12.46 8.30 17.19
CA LYS A 21 -13.43 9.04 16.35
C LYS A 21 -14.04 8.22 15.23
N ASN A 22 -13.34 7.20 14.74
CA ASN A 22 -13.77 6.42 13.58
C ASN A 22 -13.59 4.92 13.82
N PRO A 23 -14.39 4.31 14.72
CA PRO A 23 -14.37 2.86 14.94
C PRO A 23 -14.88 2.11 13.72
N MET A 24 -14.22 0.99 13.39
CA MET A 24 -14.62 0.10 12.32
C MET A 24 -15.66 -0.91 12.83
N ARG A 25 -16.61 -1.26 11.97
CA ARG A 25 -17.61 -2.31 12.22
C ARG A 25 -17.02 -3.65 11.84
N ARG A 26 -17.09 -4.64 12.73
CA ARG A 26 -16.79 -6.02 12.38
C ARG A 26 -17.94 -6.58 11.55
N VAL A 27 -17.64 -6.99 10.32
CA VAL A 27 -18.62 -7.49 9.34
C VAL A 27 -18.90 -8.97 9.57
N ASP A 28 -17.86 -9.75 9.90
CA ASP A 28 -17.99 -11.18 10.06
C ASP A 28 -17.14 -11.78 11.20
N PRO A 29 -17.39 -13.04 11.59
CA PRO A 29 -16.57 -13.75 12.56
C PRO A 29 -15.14 -14.06 12.06
N LEU A 30 -14.90 -14.02 10.75
CA LEU A 30 -13.61 -14.31 10.11
C LEU A 30 -12.62 -13.15 10.17
N GLY A 31 -13.03 -11.99 10.69
CA GLY A 31 -12.12 -10.87 10.97
C GLY A 31 -12.14 -9.77 9.93
N LEU A 32 -13.19 -9.69 9.09
CA LEU A 32 -13.41 -8.54 8.23
C LEU A 32 -13.92 -7.34 9.05
N TRP A 33 -13.29 -6.19 8.84
CA TRP A 33 -13.65 -4.91 9.44
C TRP A 33 -13.87 -3.89 8.33
N GLU A 34 -14.86 -3.02 8.49
CA GLU A 34 -15.15 -1.97 7.53
C GLU A 34 -15.44 -0.63 8.21
N VAL A 35 -15.21 0.46 7.48
CA VAL A 35 -15.68 1.80 7.81
C VAL A 35 -15.83 2.58 6.51
N ASN A 36 -16.84 3.44 6.44
CA ASN A 36 -16.96 4.40 5.35
C ASN A 36 -16.37 5.74 5.82
N MET A 37 -15.47 6.33 5.01
CA MET A 37 -14.83 7.60 5.33
C MET A 37 -15.07 8.63 4.20
N PRO A 38 -16.20 9.35 4.20
CA PRO A 38 -16.55 10.27 3.11
C PRO A 38 -15.55 11.42 2.93
N MET A 39 -14.87 11.82 4.01
CA MET A 39 -13.91 12.94 4.02
C MET A 39 -12.49 12.52 3.59
N ALA A 40 -12.28 11.24 3.26
CA ALA A 40 -10.97 10.76 2.84
C ALA A 40 -10.72 11.13 1.37
N GLU A 41 -9.56 11.71 1.11
CA GLU A 41 -9.13 12.16 -0.21
C GLU A 41 -7.84 11.44 -0.65
N CYS A 42 -7.65 11.32 -1.97
CA CYS A 42 -6.42 10.74 -2.54
C CYS A 42 -5.17 11.51 -2.04
N GLY A 43 -4.12 10.77 -1.69
CA GLY A 43 -2.89 11.29 -1.12
C GLY A 43 -2.88 11.42 0.41
N GLN A 44 -4.04 11.37 1.07
CA GLN A 44 -4.09 11.42 2.53
C GLN A 44 -3.54 10.12 3.15
N ARG A 45 -2.82 10.28 4.25
CA ARG A 45 -2.22 9.17 4.98
C ARG A 45 -3.18 8.59 6.00
N TYR A 46 -3.07 7.29 6.24
CA TYR A 46 -3.85 6.59 7.25
C TYR A 46 -3.12 5.36 7.79
N LYS A 47 -3.64 4.86 8.93
CA LYS A 47 -3.30 3.59 9.56
C LYS A 47 -4.54 2.98 10.23
N TYR A 48 -4.47 1.68 10.49
CA TYR A 48 -5.39 1.01 11.39
C TYR A 48 -4.85 1.07 12.81
N HIS A 49 -5.59 1.73 13.71
CA HIS A 49 -5.38 1.72 15.14
C HIS A 49 -6.15 0.55 15.73
N LEU A 50 -5.46 -0.51 16.15
CA LEU A 50 -6.10 -1.76 16.56
C LEU A 50 -5.72 -2.20 17.96
N GLN A 51 -6.69 -2.78 18.66
CA GLN A 51 -6.48 -3.37 19.98
C GLN A 51 -6.32 -4.88 19.84
N GLY A 52 -5.13 -5.38 20.18
CA GLY A 52 -4.86 -6.82 20.20
C GLY A 52 -5.66 -7.56 21.28
N GLN A 53 -5.63 -8.90 21.23
CA GLN A 53 -6.25 -9.73 22.27
C GLN A 53 -5.59 -9.54 23.64
N ASP A 54 -4.30 -9.21 23.62
CA ASP A 54 -3.48 -8.80 24.76
C ASP A 54 -3.86 -7.43 25.36
N GLY A 55 -4.80 -6.72 24.74
CA GLY A 55 -5.28 -5.41 25.20
C GLY A 55 -4.41 -4.23 24.74
N PHE A 56 -3.27 -4.49 24.11
CA PHE A 56 -2.37 -3.44 23.63
C PHE A 56 -2.83 -2.87 22.30
N TRP A 57 -2.79 -1.54 22.21
CA TRP A 57 -3.06 -0.80 20.99
C TRP A 57 -1.83 -0.69 20.10
N ARG A 58 -2.01 -0.79 18.79
CA ARG A 58 -0.94 -0.72 17.78
C ARG A 58 -1.46 -0.04 16.53
N ASP A 59 -0.58 0.71 15.88
CA ASP A 59 -0.86 1.29 14.58
C ASP A 59 -0.23 0.42 13.49
N LYS A 60 -1.03 0.05 12.49
CA LYS A 60 -0.60 -0.79 11.38
C LYS A 60 -0.90 -0.11 10.05
N ALA A 61 0.04 -0.21 9.12
CA ALA A 61 -0.21 0.06 7.72
C ALA A 61 -1.28 -0.91 7.20
N ASP A 62 -1.99 -0.51 6.16
CA ASP A 62 -2.94 -1.36 5.46
C ASP A 62 -2.19 -2.49 4.72
N PRO A 63 -2.47 -3.77 5.02
CA PRO A 63 -1.90 -4.91 4.29
C PRO A 63 -2.23 -4.91 2.78
N VAL A 64 -3.32 -4.25 2.38
CA VAL A 64 -3.80 -4.16 1.00
C VAL A 64 -3.76 -2.73 0.45
N GLY A 65 -3.03 -1.82 1.10
CA GLY A 65 -2.87 -0.45 0.65
C GLY A 65 -2.08 -0.34 -0.66
N PHE A 66 -2.57 0.44 -1.62
CA PHE A 66 -1.95 0.59 -2.94
C PHE A 66 -0.74 1.53 -2.98
N LEU A 67 -0.62 2.43 -1.99
CA LEU A 67 0.50 3.37 -1.87
C LEU A 67 0.91 3.52 -0.40
N MET A 68 2.19 3.76 -0.18
CA MET A 68 2.77 3.98 1.15
C MET A 68 3.70 5.19 1.17
N GLU A 69 3.92 5.76 2.35
CA GLU A 69 4.93 6.78 2.56
C GLU A 69 6.32 6.27 2.17
N LYS A 70 7.16 7.19 1.70
CA LYS A 70 8.58 6.89 1.52
C LYS A 70 9.22 6.62 2.89
N ALA A 71 10.07 5.58 2.95
CA ALA A 71 10.85 5.28 4.15
C ALA A 71 11.63 6.53 4.65
N PRO A 72 11.71 6.75 5.98
CA PRO A 72 11.30 5.87 7.07
C PRO A 72 9.81 5.97 7.47
N GLY A 73 8.98 6.67 6.69
CA GLY A 73 7.53 6.70 6.87
C GLY A 73 6.90 5.30 6.78
N SER A 74 5.70 5.15 7.34
CA SER A 74 5.04 3.85 7.47
C SER A 74 3.52 3.91 7.34
N CYS A 75 2.97 5.06 6.96
CA CYS A 75 1.54 5.17 6.69
C CYS A 75 1.21 4.64 5.30
N SER A 76 0.03 4.05 5.17
CA SER A 76 -0.59 3.84 3.87
C SER A 76 -1.20 5.15 3.39
N LEU A 77 -1.31 5.34 2.08
CA LEU A 77 -1.97 6.50 1.47
C LEU A 77 -3.22 6.05 0.73
N VAL A 78 -4.28 6.85 0.83
CA VAL A 78 -5.45 6.71 -0.03
C VAL A 78 -4.98 6.98 -1.46
N TYR A 79 -5.27 6.07 -2.38
CA TYR A 79 -4.80 6.18 -3.75
C TYR A 79 -5.90 5.76 -4.73
N ASP A 80 -6.09 6.56 -5.77
CA ASP A 80 -7.00 6.26 -6.86
C ASP A 80 -6.25 5.56 -8.00
N LEU A 81 -6.71 4.36 -8.35
CA LEU A 81 -6.13 3.53 -9.41
C LEU A 81 -6.61 3.91 -10.81
N GLY A 82 -7.67 4.72 -10.94
CA GLY A 82 -8.30 5.04 -12.22
C GLY A 82 -7.51 5.98 -13.13
N GLY A 83 -6.39 6.55 -12.67
CA GLY A 83 -5.72 7.66 -13.34
C GLY A 83 -4.73 7.32 -14.47
N TYR A 84 -4.41 6.04 -14.71
CA TYR A 84 -3.42 5.65 -15.72
C TYR A 84 -4.05 4.94 -16.92
N GLU A 85 -3.76 5.46 -18.12
CA GLU A 85 -4.19 4.86 -19.38
C GLU A 85 -3.07 4.00 -19.99
N PHE A 86 -3.37 2.71 -20.16
CA PHE A 86 -2.46 1.75 -20.78
C PHE A 86 -2.46 1.88 -22.30
N HIS A 87 -1.28 1.74 -22.91
CA HIS A 87 -1.04 1.84 -24.36
C HIS A 87 -0.37 0.57 -24.93
N ASP A 88 -0.47 -0.56 -24.23
CA ASP A 88 0.21 -1.82 -24.51
C ASP A 88 -0.70 -2.90 -25.12
N GLN A 89 -1.81 -2.49 -25.76
CA GLN A 89 -2.84 -3.38 -26.29
C GLN A 89 -2.26 -4.40 -27.27
N ASP A 90 -1.42 -3.96 -28.21
CA ASP A 90 -0.79 -4.84 -29.20
C ASP A 90 0.08 -5.90 -28.53
N TRP A 91 0.90 -5.50 -27.55
CA TRP A 91 1.74 -6.41 -26.77
C TRP A 91 0.91 -7.44 -26.00
N MET A 92 -0.13 -6.98 -25.30
CA MET A 92 -1.00 -7.84 -24.52
C MET A 92 -1.75 -8.86 -25.38
N SER A 93 -2.14 -8.48 -26.61
CA SER A 93 -2.82 -9.37 -27.56
C SER A 93 -1.91 -10.50 -28.09
N GLN A 94 -0.60 -10.25 -28.16
CA GLN A 94 0.38 -11.18 -28.71
C GLN A 94 1.11 -12.00 -27.63
N ARG A 95 0.98 -11.61 -26.36
CA ARG A 95 1.69 -12.25 -25.24
C ARG A 95 1.18 -13.67 -25.00
N ASP A 96 2.09 -14.64 -25.01
CA ASP A 96 1.85 -16.03 -24.65
C ASP A 96 2.84 -16.54 -23.58
N ARG A 97 2.88 -17.86 -23.35
CA ARG A 97 3.78 -18.47 -22.36
C ARG A 97 5.27 -18.44 -22.76
N ASN A 98 5.57 -18.16 -24.02
CA ASN A 98 6.92 -17.91 -24.52
C ASN A 98 7.94 -19.05 -24.26
N PHE A 99 7.50 -20.32 -24.25
CA PHE A 99 8.38 -21.48 -23.94
C PHE A 99 9.31 -21.89 -25.09
N ASP A 100 8.99 -21.47 -26.31
CA ASP A 100 9.59 -21.90 -27.57
C ASP A 100 10.28 -20.75 -28.34
N LYS A 101 10.45 -19.58 -27.70
CA LYS A 101 11.08 -18.40 -28.31
C LYS A 101 12.37 -18.01 -27.57
N ALA A 102 13.24 -17.28 -28.26
CA ALA A 102 14.48 -16.80 -27.68
C ALA A 102 14.21 -15.85 -26.50
N MET A 103 14.93 -16.05 -25.40
CA MET A 103 14.79 -15.25 -24.19
C MET A 103 16.19 -14.94 -23.64
N SER A 104 16.50 -13.66 -23.52
CA SER A 104 17.67 -13.17 -22.79
C SER A 104 17.19 -12.15 -21.78
N ILE A 105 17.32 -12.47 -20.49
CA ILE A 105 16.79 -11.66 -19.38
C ILE A 105 17.92 -10.81 -18.81
N TYR A 106 17.72 -9.50 -18.76
CA TYR A 106 18.59 -8.58 -18.00
C TYR A 106 17.98 -8.33 -16.62
N GLU A 107 18.55 -8.96 -15.59
CA GLU A 107 18.12 -8.75 -14.21
C GLU A 107 18.62 -7.39 -13.68
N MET A 108 17.72 -6.62 -13.05
CA MET A 108 18.02 -5.26 -12.58
C MET A 108 17.47 -5.01 -11.17
N HIS A 109 18.32 -4.48 -10.29
CA HIS A 109 17.88 -3.84 -9.04
C HIS A 109 17.65 -2.34 -9.27
N ILE A 110 16.37 -1.93 -9.36
CA ILE A 110 15.99 -0.56 -9.74
C ILE A 110 16.59 0.53 -8.84
N GLY A 111 16.80 0.23 -7.55
CA GLY A 111 17.33 1.18 -6.57
C GLY A 111 18.84 1.42 -6.64
N SER A 112 19.60 0.63 -7.41
CA SER A 112 21.06 0.74 -7.52
C SER A 112 21.60 0.58 -8.93
N TRP A 113 20.72 0.41 -9.93
CA TRP A 113 21.14 0.16 -11.30
C TRP A 113 21.94 1.32 -11.90
N ARG A 114 21.47 2.54 -11.66
CA ARG A 114 22.17 3.77 -12.03
C ARG A 114 22.35 4.58 -10.74
N GLY A 115 23.60 4.87 -10.39
CA GLY A 115 23.92 5.69 -9.23
C GLY A 115 23.21 7.05 -9.28
N LYS A 116 23.12 7.74 -8.14
CA LYS A 116 22.55 9.09 -8.07
C LYS A 116 23.25 10.01 -9.09
N GLU A 117 22.49 10.88 -9.76
CA GLU A 117 23.08 11.98 -10.52
C GLU A 117 24.07 12.73 -9.62
N GLY A 118 25.33 12.81 -10.06
CA GLY A 118 26.44 13.40 -9.29
C GLY A 118 27.53 12.42 -8.80
N ASN A 119 27.34 11.10 -8.89
CA ASN A 119 28.37 10.11 -8.53
C ASN A 119 29.16 9.56 -9.74
N TYR A 120 29.14 10.23 -10.88
CA TYR A 120 30.00 9.88 -12.02
C TYR A 120 31.41 10.42 -11.77
N ARG A 121 32.31 9.55 -11.30
CA ARG A 121 33.76 9.68 -11.55
C ARG A 121 34.08 9.09 -12.92
N GLY A 122 33.50 9.68 -13.96
CA GLY A 122 33.85 9.42 -15.34
C GLY A 122 34.08 10.78 -15.98
N GLU A 123 35.34 11.11 -16.19
CA GLU A 123 35.77 12.26 -16.98
C GLU A 123 35.08 12.23 -18.34
N VAL A 124 34.46 13.36 -18.69
CA VAL A 124 34.46 13.89 -20.05
C VAL A 124 34.80 15.36 -19.95
#